data_AF-A3JE87-F1
#
_entry.id   AF-A3JE87-F1
#
_cell.length_a   1.000
_cell.length_b   1.000
_cell.length_c   1.000
_cell.angle_alpha   90.00
_cell.angle_beta   90.00
_cell.angle_gamma   90.00
#
_symmetry.space_group_name_H-M   'P 1'
#
loop_
_entity.id
_entity.type
_entity.pdbx_description
1 polymer ?
#
loop_
_entity_poly.entity_id
_entity_poly.type
_entity_poly.pdbx_seq_one_letter_code
_entity_poly.pdbx_strand_id
1 'polypeptide(L)'
;MALKATIFKATLNIADMDRHYYADHQLTLARHPSENDERMMVRLLAFALNASDQLEFTKGLSTDDEPELWQKSLSNEIELWIELGLPDESRLRKACNRSKQVILSVMQSFA
;
A
#
# COMPACT_ATOMS: atom_id res chain seq x y z
N MET A 1 -14.96 -6.09 -21.38
CA MET A 1 -14.91 -4.74 -20.78
C MET A 1 -14.30 -4.88 -19.39
N ALA A 2 -13.28 -4.11 -19.03
CA ALA A 2 -12.70 -4.14 -17.69
C ALA A 2 -13.75 -3.63 -16.67
N LEU A 3 -14.00 -4.39 -15.60
CA LEU A 3 -14.87 -3.91 -14.53
C LEU A 3 -14.27 -2.64 -13.92
N LYS A 4 -15.10 -1.60 -13.73
CA LYS A 4 -14.65 -0.32 -13.15
C LYS A 4 -14.30 -0.50 -11.67
N ALA A 5 -13.17 0.06 -11.25
CA ALA A 5 -12.85 0.18 -9.84
C ALA A 5 -13.89 1.03 -9.10
N THR A 6 -14.14 0.71 -7.83
CA THR A 6 -14.97 1.54 -6.94
C THR A 6 -14.05 2.53 -6.22
N ILE A 7 -14.41 3.81 -6.19
CA ILE A 7 -13.59 4.84 -5.54
C ILE A 7 -14.08 5.08 -4.12
N PHE A 8 -13.16 4.96 -3.17
CA PHE A 8 -13.37 5.28 -1.76
C PHE A 8 -12.56 6.52 -1.39
N LYS A 9 -13.12 7.34 -0.50
CA LYS A 9 -12.43 8.48 0.10
C LYS A 9 -12.29 8.23 1.59
N ALA A 10 -11.09 8.45 2.12
CA ALA A 10 -10.80 8.33 3.53
C ALA A 10 -10.07 9.59 4.01
N THR A 11 -10.47 10.11 5.16
CA THR A 11 -9.74 11.17 5.85
C THR A 11 -9.14 10.56 7.10
N LEU A 12 -7.81 10.55 7.20
CA LEU A 12 -7.09 10.04 8.36
C LEU A 12 -6.45 11.20 9.10
N ASN A 13 -6.79 11.34 10.38
CA ASN A 13 -6.01 12.13 11.34
C ASN A 13 -5.13 11.14 12.11
N ILE A 14 -3.82 11.25 11.95
CA ILE A 14 -2.84 10.34 12.53
C ILE A 14 -2.12 11.06 13.67
N ALA A 15 -2.10 10.42 14.84
CA ALA A 15 -1.31 10.82 15.99
C ALA A 15 -0.46 9.63 16.44
N ASP A 16 0.71 9.48 15.82
CA ASP A 16 1.67 8.43 16.10
C ASP A 16 2.74 8.96 17.07
N MET A 17 2.64 8.53 18.32
CA MET A 17 3.53 8.99 19.40
C MET A 17 4.93 8.38 19.30
N ASP A 18 5.07 7.17 18.74
CA ASP A 18 6.34 6.46 18.65
C ASP A 18 7.26 7.11 17.60
N ARG A 19 6.68 7.53 16.48
CA ARG A 19 7.38 8.24 15.40
C ARG A 19 7.32 9.75 15.53
N HIS A 20 6.58 10.27 16.52
CA HIS A 20 6.21 11.69 16.64
C HIS A 20 5.60 12.27 15.35
N TYR A 21 4.76 11.47 14.68
CA TYR A 21 4.13 11.83 13.42
C TYR A 21 2.68 12.24 13.65
N TYR A 22 2.37 13.51 13.36
CA TYR A 22 1.05 14.10 13.51
C TYR A 22 0.64 14.75 12.20
N ALA A 23 -0.29 14.14 11.48
CA ALA A 23 -0.66 14.59 10.14
C ALA A 23 -2.11 14.24 9.78
N ASP A 24 -2.66 15.05 8.87
CA ASP A 24 -3.96 14.82 8.24
C ASP A 24 -3.77 14.39 6.79
N HIS A 25 -4.34 13.25 6.41
CA HIS A 25 -4.30 12.73 5.05
C HIS A 25 -5.69 12.63 4.44
N GLN A 26 -5.87 13.20 3.26
CA GLN A 26 -7.06 13.01 2.43
C GLN A 26 -6.74 12.02 1.31
N LEU A 27 -7.19 10.78 1.49
CA LEU A 27 -6.83 9.66 0.64
C LEU A 27 -7.97 9.32 -0.33
N THR A 28 -7.60 8.97 -1.56
CA THR A 28 -8.51 8.42 -2.57
C THR A 28 -8.03 7.02 -2.95
N LEU A 29 -8.82 6.00 -2.65
CA LEU A 29 -8.49 4.62 -2.93
C LEU A 29 -9.34 4.10 -4.09
N ALA A 30 -8.69 3.55 -5.10
CA ALA A 30 -9.35 2.73 -6.11
C ALA A 30 -9.38 1.28 -5.63
N ARG A 31 -10.58 0.75 -5.38
CA ARG A 31 -10.80 -0.67 -5.04
C ARG A 31 -11.04 -1.46 -6.32
N HIS A 32 -10.14 -2.38 -6.63
CA HIS A 32 -10.30 -3.27 -7.78
C HIS A 32 -11.53 -4.18 -7.57
N PRO A 33 -12.26 -4.58 -8.62
CA PRO A 33 -13.43 -5.47 -8.48
C PRO A 33 -13.15 -6.81 -7.80
N SER A 34 -11.92 -7.31 -7.89
CA SER A 34 -11.48 -8.53 -7.17
C SER A 34 -10.98 -8.26 -5.75
N GLU A 35 -10.91 -7.01 -5.32
CA GLU A 35 -10.52 -6.62 -3.97
C GLU A 35 -11.76 -6.52 -3.07
N ASN A 36 -11.72 -7.17 -1.91
CA ASN A 36 -12.75 -7.09 -0.88
C ASN A 36 -12.49 -5.91 0.08
N ASP A 37 -13.48 -5.61 0.92
CA ASP A 37 -13.38 -4.51 1.89
C ASP A 37 -12.25 -4.74 2.90
N GLU A 38 -12.08 -5.97 3.39
CA GLU A 38 -11.03 -6.32 4.33
C GLU A 38 -9.66 -5.95 3.80
N ARG A 39 -9.32 -6.39 2.59
CA ARG A 39 -8.02 -6.11 1.97
C ARG A 39 -7.82 -4.61 1.73
N MET A 40 -8.85 -3.91 1.26
CA MET A 40 -8.78 -2.45 1.10
C MET A 40 -8.48 -1.77 2.44
N MET A 41 -9.12 -2.21 3.53
CA MET A 41 -8.88 -1.67 4.87
C MET A 41 -7.49 -2.03 5.40
N VAL A 42 -6.92 -3.19 5.06
CA VAL A 42 -5.51 -3.51 5.36
C VAL A 42 -4.56 -2.59 4.60
N ARG A 43 -4.85 -2.20 3.36
CA ARG A 43 -4.04 -1.18 2.65
C ARG A 43 -4.09 0.16 3.37
N LEU A 44 -5.27 0.56 3.82
CA LEU A 44 -5.45 1.80 4.58
C LEU A 44 -4.70 1.76 5.93
N LEU A 45 -4.73 0.61 6.62
CA LEU A 45 -3.97 0.39 7.84
C LEU A 45 -2.45 0.43 7.58
N ALA A 46 -2.00 -0.21 6.51
CA ALA A 46 -0.59 -0.20 6.12
C ALA A 46 -0.10 1.22 5.77
N PHE A 47 -0.96 2.04 5.16
CA PHE A 47 -0.72 3.48 5.01
C PHE A 47 -0.54 4.14 6.39
N ALA A 48 -1.51 3.98 7.29
CA ALA A 48 -1.49 4.66 8.60
C ALA A 48 -0.24 4.31 9.42
N LEU A 49 0.16 3.03 9.44
CA LEU A 49 1.35 2.55 10.16
C LEU A 49 2.67 3.09 9.58
N ASN A 50 2.69 3.44 8.29
CA ASN A 50 3.90 3.88 7.59
C ASN A 50 3.77 5.30 7.04
N ALA A 51 2.80 6.07 7.55
CA ALA A 51 2.35 7.30 6.91
C ALA A 51 3.49 8.30 6.70
N SER A 52 3.52 8.88 5.50
CA SER A 52 4.41 9.96 5.11
C SER A 52 3.77 10.72 3.95
N ASP A 53 4.24 11.94 3.69
CA ASP A 53 3.72 12.76 2.59
C ASP A 53 4.06 12.18 1.20
N GLN A 54 5.02 11.25 1.14
CA GLN A 54 5.53 10.63 -0.09
C GLN A 54 5.04 9.20 -0.27
N LEU A 55 4.27 8.67 0.69
CA LEU A 55 3.68 7.33 0.60
C LEU A 55 2.45 7.38 -0.30
N GLU A 56 2.41 6.50 -1.30
CA GLU A 56 1.34 6.48 -2.32
C GLU A 56 0.75 5.09 -2.46
N PHE A 57 -0.57 5.01 -2.65
CA PHE A 57 -1.23 3.79 -3.14
C PHE A 57 -0.92 3.61 -4.63
N THR A 58 -0.71 2.38 -5.04
CA THR A 58 -0.48 2.06 -6.46
C THR A 58 -1.62 1.21 -7.02
N LYS A 59 -1.46 0.71 -8.25
CA LYS A 59 -2.38 -0.26 -8.85
C LYS A 59 -2.31 -1.65 -8.21
N GLY A 60 -1.25 -1.95 -7.44
CA GLY A 60 -1.10 -3.16 -6.60
C GLY A 60 -1.54 -4.43 -7.32
N LEU A 61 -2.55 -5.12 -6.76
CA LEU A 61 -3.30 -6.25 -7.33
C LEU A 61 -3.52 -6.26 -8.86
N SER A 62 -3.56 -5.11 -9.50
CA SER A 62 -3.80 -4.99 -10.94
C SER A 62 -2.52 -5.14 -11.78
N THR A 63 -1.34 -5.26 -11.17
CA THR A 63 -0.04 -5.31 -11.86
C THR A 63 1.06 -6.01 -11.05
N ASP A 64 1.90 -6.77 -11.74
CA ASP A 64 3.07 -7.42 -11.14
C ASP A 64 4.26 -6.47 -10.93
N ASP A 65 4.16 -5.20 -11.34
CA ASP A 65 5.27 -4.24 -11.28
C ASP A 65 5.19 -3.24 -10.13
N GLU A 66 4.04 -3.10 -9.49
CA GLU A 66 3.83 -2.13 -8.42
C GLU A 66 3.38 -2.82 -7.11
N PRO A 67 3.87 -2.38 -5.94
CA PRO A 67 3.39 -2.85 -4.62
C PRO A 67 1.97 -2.39 -4.33
N GLU A 68 1.40 -2.72 -3.18
CA GLU A 68 0.16 -2.06 -2.76
C GLU A 68 0.38 -0.58 -2.42
N LEU A 69 1.49 -0.29 -1.75
CA LEU A 69 1.95 1.07 -1.48
C LEU A 69 3.47 1.18 -1.67
N TRP A 70 3.94 2.36 -2.04
CA TRP A 70 5.36 2.66 -2.03
C TRP A 70 5.65 4.07 -1.55
N GLN A 71 6.88 4.29 -1.11
CA GLN A 71 7.48 5.61 -1.01
C GLN A 71 8.65 5.67 -1.98
N LYS A 72 8.74 6.76 -2.72
CA LYS A 72 9.85 7.02 -3.62
C LYS A 72 10.57 8.31 -3.26
N SER A 73 11.88 8.32 -3.49
CA SER A 73 12.67 9.54 -3.42
C SER A 73 12.35 10.48 -4.59
N LEU A 74 12.83 11.72 -4.50
CA LEU A 74 12.73 12.70 -5.60
C LEU A 74 13.43 12.24 -6.89
N SER A 75 14.38 11.30 -6.78
CA SER A 75 15.06 10.67 -7.92
C SER A 75 14.35 9.42 -8.43
N ASN A 76 13.11 9.15 -7.96
CA ASN A 76 12.28 7.99 -8.30
C ASN A 76 12.88 6.63 -7.86
N GLU A 77 13.82 6.63 -6.91
CA GLU A 77 14.27 5.41 -6.24
C GLU A 77 13.20 4.93 -5.27
N ILE A 78 12.91 3.62 -5.21
CA ILE A 78 11.94 3.09 -4.25
C ILE A 78 12.61 2.95 -2.89
N GLU A 79 12.18 3.76 -1.93
CA GLU A 79 12.70 3.72 -0.56
C GLU A 79 11.95 2.68 0.25
N LEU A 80 10.62 2.63 0.13
CA LEU A 80 9.75 1.70 0.82
C LEU A 80 8.83 0.99 -0.16
N TRP A 81 8.77 -0.33 -0.07
CA TRP A 81 7.84 -1.21 -0.78
C TRP A 81 6.95 -1.91 0.23
N ILE A 82 5.62 -1.71 0.15
CA ILE A 82 4.66 -2.35 1.03
C ILE A 82 3.83 -3.37 0.24
N GLU A 83 4.01 -4.64 0.59
CA GLU A 83 3.30 -5.78 0.01
C GLU A 83 2.26 -6.33 0.99
N LEU A 84 1.14 -6.83 0.50
CA LEU A 84 0.10 -7.47 1.31
C LEU A 84 -0.15 -8.91 0.90
N GLY A 85 -0.56 -9.73 1.87
CA GLY A 85 -1.04 -11.09 1.64
C GLY A 85 0.08 -12.14 1.72
N LEU A 86 0.03 -13.10 0.81
CA LEU A 86 0.95 -14.25 0.76
C LEU A 86 1.66 -14.30 -0.61
N PRO A 87 2.58 -13.35 -0.89
CA PRO A 87 3.32 -13.32 -2.14
C PRO A 87 4.22 -14.55 -2.27
N ASP A 88 4.49 -14.95 -3.51
CA ASP A 88 5.49 -15.99 -3.78
C ASP A 88 6.92 -15.46 -3.58
N GLU A 89 7.89 -16.37 -3.63
CA GLU A 89 9.31 -16.04 -3.47
C GLU A 89 9.80 -15.07 -4.56
N SER A 90 9.31 -15.23 -5.79
CA SER A 90 9.71 -14.40 -6.93
C SER A 90 9.33 -12.94 -6.72
N ARG A 91 8.10 -12.69 -6.26
CA ARG A 91 7.55 -11.36 -5.95
C ARG A 91 8.32 -10.71 -4.82
N LEU A 92 8.59 -11.42 -3.73
CA LEU A 92 9.40 -10.88 -2.61
C LEU A 92 10.83 -10.57 -3.03
N ARG A 93 11.47 -11.46 -3.79
CA ARG A 93 12.83 -11.23 -4.32
C ARG A 93 12.87 -9.99 -5.20
N LYS A 94 11.86 -9.80 -6.06
CA LYS A 94 11.73 -8.60 -6.90
C LYS A 94 11.58 -7.34 -6.06
N ALA A 95 10.74 -7.35 -5.03
CA ALA A 95 10.57 -6.23 -4.12
C ALA A 95 11.91 -5.86 -3.45
N CYS A 96 12.57 -6.83 -2.82
CA CYS A 96 13.85 -6.63 -2.14
C CYS A 96 14.95 -6.08 -3.07
N ASN A 97 14.98 -6.51 -4.33
CA ASN A 97 15.97 -6.01 -5.31
C ASN A 97 15.68 -4.58 -5.79
N ARG A 98 14.45 -4.09 -5.66
CA ARG A 98 14.02 -2.81 -6.23
C ARG A 98 13.89 -1.70 -5.19
N SER A 99 13.82 -2.04 -3.91
CA SER A 99 13.58 -1.09 -2.83
C SER A 99 14.59 -1.18 -1.70
N LYS A 100 14.83 -0.06 -1.02
CA LYS A 100 15.70 -0.03 0.16
C LYS A 100 15.11 -0.79 1.35
N GLN A 101 13.78 -0.77 1.49
CA GLN A 101 13.06 -1.47 2.53
C GLN A 101 11.79 -2.12 1.98
N VAL A 102 11.52 -3.36 2.41
CA VAL A 102 10.28 -4.08 2.11
C VAL A 102 9.53 -4.36 3.41
N ILE A 103 8.24 -4.06 3.43
CA ILE A 103 7.32 -4.45 4.49
C ILE A 103 6.28 -5.39 3.89
N LEU A 104 6.16 -6.59 4.45
CA LEU A 104 5.10 -7.54 4.12
C LEU A 104 4.05 -7.54 5.23
N SER A 105 2.85 -7.07 4.91
CA SER A 105 1.68 -7.17 5.79
C SER A 105 0.93 -8.46 5.47
N VAL A 106 1.21 -9.51 6.24
CA VAL A 106 0.57 -10.82 6.04
C VAL A 106 -0.90 -10.72 6.45
N MET A 107 -1.78 -11.11 5.52
CA MET A 107 -3.20 -11.28 5.77
C MET A 107 -3.68 -12.56 5.07
N GLN A 108 -4.62 -13.27 5.69
CA GLN A 108 -5.37 -14.31 5.00
C GLN A 108 -6.62 -13.65 4.45
N SER A 109 -6.77 -13.63 3.12
CA SER A 109 -8.07 -13.27 2.54
C SER A 109 -9.01 -14.42 2.83
N PHE A 110 -9.99 -14.22 3.71
CA PHE A 110 -11.14 -15.13 3.78
C PHE A 110 -11.93 -14.91 2.48
N ALA A 111 -11.76 -15.85 1.54
CA ALA A 111 -12.66 -16.01 0.40
C ALA A 111 -13.72 -17.06 0.77
#